data_AF-A0A9D6LUR6-F1
#
_entry.id   AF-A0A9D6LUR6-F1
#
_cell.length_a   1.000
_cell.length_b   1.000
_cell.length_c   1.000
_cell.angle_alpha   90.00
_cell.angle_beta   90.00
_cell.angle_gamma   90.00
#
_symmetry.space_group_name_H-M   'P 1'
#
loop_
_entity.id
_entity.type
_entity.pdbx_description
1 polymer ?
#
loop_
_entity_poly.entity_id
_entity_poly.type
_entity_poly.pdbx_seq_one_letter_code
_entity_poly.pdbx_strand_id
1 'polypeptide(L)' 'MGTLRARIFLVVLLGGLLAGSGLSWAKPEYVEKEKRACVYCHLTAKSKGLNEAGQYYAEHGQLFEGYQPEKAPARSK' A
#
# COMPACT_ATOMS: atom_id res chain seq x y z
N MET A 1 15.70 -18.44 -38.13
CA MET A 1 15.47 -17.03 -37.70
C MET A 1 14.32 -16.84 -36.71
N GLY A 2 13.35 -17.76 -36.57
CA GLY A 2 12.21 -17.60 -35.65
C GLY A 2 12.53 -17.77 -34.15
N THR A 3 13.47 -18.65 -33.80
CA THR A 3 13.86 -18.93 -32.40
C THR A 3 14.62 -17.78 -31.73
N LEU A 4 15.35 -16.97 -32.51
CA LEU A 4 16.12 -15.83 -31.99
C LEU A 4 15.19 -14.69 -31.55
N ARG A 5 14.16 -14.39 -32.34
CA ARG A 5 13.14 -13.39 -31.98
C ARG A 5 12.35 -13.81 -30.74
N ALA A 6 11.92 -15.07 -30.68
CA ALA A 6 11.20 -15.59 -29.52
C ALA A 6 12.02 -15.51 -28.21
N ARG A 7 13.33 -15.76 -28.29
CA ARG A 7 14.24 -15.63 -27.14
C ARG A 7 14.42 -14.19 -26.69
N ILE A 8 14.53 -13.24 -27.62
CA ILE A 8 14.62 -11.80 -27.29
C ILE A 8 13.35 -11.35 -26.58
N PHE A 9 12.17 -11.70 -27.10
CA PHE A 9 10.91 -11.37 -26.45
C PHE A 9 10.81 -11.99 -25.05
N LEU A 10 11.22 -13.25 -24.88
CA LEU A 10 11.21 -13.91 -23.57
C LEU A 10 12.14 -13.22 -22.56
N VAL A 11 13.34 -12.82 -22.98
CA VAL A 11 14.29 -12.10 -22.11
C VAL A 11 13.76 -10.72 -21.72
N VAL A 12 13.12 -10.00 -22.66
CA VAL A 12 12.52 -8.69 -22.36
C VAL A 12 11.34 -8.83 -21.39
N LEU A 13 10.48 -9.83 -21.58
CA LEU A 13 9.34 -10.08 -20.70
C LEU A 13 9.78 -10.47 -19.29
N LEU A 14 10.78 -11.35 -19.19
CA LEU A 14 11.33 -11.78 -17.91
C LEU A 14 12.08 -10.64 -17.21
N GLY A 15 12.88 -9.87 -17.94
CA GLY A 15 13.57 -8.68 -17.41
C GLY A 15 12.61 -7.61 -16.92
N GLY A 16 11.51 -7.35 -17.66
CA GLY A 16 10.48 -6.40 -17.25
C GLY A 16 9.72 -6.84 -15.99
N LEU A 17 9.43 -8.14 -15.85
CA LEU A 17 8.75 -8.67 -14.68
C LEU A 17 9.62 -8.57 -13.42
N LEU A 18 10.92 -8.92 -13.51
CA LEU A 18 11.83 -8.76 -12.38
C LEU A 18 12.03 -7.29 -11.99
N ALA A 19 12.09 -6.37 -12.95
CA ALA A 19 12.23 -4.93 -12.68
C ALA A 19 10.95 -4.30 -12.10
N GLY A 20 9.77 -4.82 -12.45
CA GLY A 20 8.46 -4.33 -11.98
C GLY A 20 8.01 -4.90 -10.64
N SER A 21 8.68 -5.94 -10.14
CA SER A 21 8.39 -6.58 -8.85
C SER A 21 8.94 -5.77 -7.67
N GLY A 22 8.69 -4.46 -7.65
CA GLY A 22 8.99 -3.64 -6.48
C GLY A 22 8.24 -4.17 -5.27
N LEU A 23 8.93 -4.38 -4.15
CA LEU A 23 8.28 -4.76 -2.89
C LEU A 23 7.24 -3.70 -2.54
N SER A 24 5.97 -4.01 -2.78
CA SER A 24 4.89 -3.25 -2.19
C SER A 24 4.91 -3.54 -0.70
N TRP A 25 5.49 -2.64 0.08
CA TRP A 25 5.42 -2.65 1.56
C TRP A 25 4.01 -2.28 2.07
N ALA A 26 2.98 -2.46 1.24
CA ALA A 26 1.62 -2.52 1.72
C ALA A 26 1.53 -3.77 2.58
N LYS A 27 1.31 -3.60 3.88
CA LYS A 27 1.06 -4.69 4.81
C LYS A 27 -0.44 -5.02 4.75
N PRO A 28 -0.88 -5.97 3.92
CA PRO A 28 -2.30 -6.27 3.77
C PRO A 28 -2.92 -6.68 5.10
N GLU A 29 -2.13 -7.26 6.03
CA GLU A 29 -2.63 -7.63 7.36
C GLU A 29 -3.21 -6.44 8.14
N TYR A 30 -2.71 -5.22 7.96
CA TYR A 30 -3.28 -4.06 8.67
C TYR A 30 -4.61 -3.64 8.07
N VAL A 31 -4.78 -3.72 6.75
CA VAL A 31 -6.06 -3.43 6.10
C VAL A 31 -7.11 -4.45 6.53
N GLU A 32 -6.72 -5.72 6.68
CA GLU A 32 -7.63 -6.80 7.08
C GLU A 32 -7.98 -6.75 8.57
N LYS A 33 -7.01 -6.41 9.43
CA LYS A 33 -7.20 -6.25 10.88
C LYS A 33 -8.09 -5.05 11.20
N GLU A 34 -7.82 -3.91 10.56
CA GLU A 34 -8.51 -2.65 10.86
C GLU A 34 -9.81 -2.48 10.09
N LYS A 35 -9.92 -3.04 8.88
CA LYS A 35 -11.06 -2.88 7.97
C LYS A 35 -11.45 -1.40 7.78
N ARG A 36 -10.46 -0.50 7.82
CA ARG A 36 -10.62 0.94 7.58
C ARG A 36 -10.25 1.30 6.15
N ALA A 37 -10.88 2.35 5.62
CA ALA A 37 -10.56 2.88 4.30
C ALA A 37 -9.10 3.38 4.24
N CYS A 38 -8.47 3.34 3.07
CA CYS A 38 -7.07 3.79 2.91
C CYS A 38 -6.85 5.23 3.39
N VAL A 39 -7.84 6.11 3.18
CA VAL A 39 -7.80 7.52 3.61
C VAL A 39 -7.96 7.71 5.12
N TYR A 40 -8.24 6.63 5.86
CA TYR A 40 -8.27 6.66 7.32
C TYR A 40 -6.87 6.86 7.90
N CYS A 41 -5.85 6.22 7.33
CA CYS A 41 -4.45 6.39 7.74
C CYS A 41 -3.65 7.28 6.79
N HIS A 42 -4.03 7.35 5.50
CA HIS A 42 -3.31 8.11 4.49
C HIS A 42 -4.03 9.41 4.13
N LEU A 43 -3.26 10.42 3.70
CA LEU A 43 -3.84 11.68 3.20
C LEU A 43 -4.66 11.47 1.93
N THR A 44 -4.19 10.59 1.04
CA THR A 44 -4.89 10.17 -0.17
C THR A 44 -4.67 8.68 -0.43
N ALA A 45 -5.61 8.04 -1.12
CA ALA A 45 -5.46 6.64 -1.53
C ALA A 45 -4.20 6.48 -2.40
N LYS A 46 -3.38 5.45 -2.11
CA LYS A 46 -2.08 5.18 -2.76
C LYS A 46 -0.95 6.18 -2.47
N SER A 47 -1.12 7.11 -1.53
CA SER A 47 -0.01 7.97 -1.08
C SER A 47 0.80 7.32 0.03
N LYS A 48 2.08 7.70 0.15
CA LYS A 48 2.92 7.37 1.31
C LYS A 48 2.68 8.33 2.50
N GLY A 49 1.98 9.44 2.28
CA GLY A 49 1.70 10.42 3.31
C GLY A 49 0.68 9.88 4.32
N LEU A 50 1.03 9.91 5.59
CA LEU A 50 0.13 9.56 6.69
C LEU A 50 -0.56 10.82 7.21
N ASN A 51 -1.84 10.68 7.58
CA ASN A 51 -2.56 11.73 8.29
C ASN A 51 -2.32 11.59 9.81
N GLU A 52 -3.02 12.36 10.64
CA GLU A 52 -2.88 12.32 12.10
C GLU A 52 -3.17 10.92 12.67
N ALA A 53 -4.17 10.23 12.14
CA ALA A 53 -4.53 8.88 12.57
C ALA A 53 -3.46 7.86 12.19
N GLY A 54 -2.94 7.94 10.96
CA GLY A 54 -1.86 7.09 10.49
C GLY A 54 -0.56 7.29 11.26
N GLN A 55 -0.26 8.53 11.65
CA GLN A 55 0.89 8.85 12.50
C GLN A 55 0.69 8.28 13.91
N TYR A 56 -0.47 8.54 14.54
CA TYR A 56 -0.79 7.99 15.86
C TYR A 56 -0.67 6.45 15.87
N TYR A 57 -1.20 5.78 14.84
CA TYR A 57 -1.13 4.33 14.70
C TYR A 57 0.31 3.81 14.57
N ALA A 58 1.17 4.53 13.86
CA ALA A 58 2.58 4.17 13.74
C ALA A 58 3.32 4.33 15.09
N GLU A 59 3.02 5.38 15.84
CA GLU A 59 3.65 5.69 17.13
C GLU A 59 3.14 4.79 18.28
N HIS A 60 1.87 4.38 18.23
CA HIS A 60 1.22 3.59 19.29
C HIS A 60 1.23 2.09 19.00
N GLY A 61 2.19 1.62 18.21
CA GLY A 61 2.39 0.18 18.00
C GLY A 61 1.25 -0.49 17.25
N GLN A 62 0.59 0.23 16.33
CA GLN A 62 -0.45 -0.31 15.45
C GLN A 62 -1.76 -0.60 16.18
N LEU A 63 -2.10 0.29 17.11
CA LEU A 63 -3.38 0.35 17.80
C LEU A 63 -3.96 1.75 17.69
N PHE A 64 -5.29 1.82 17.51
CA PHE A 64 -6.05 3.06 17.64
C PHE A 64 -6.62 3.27 19.05
N GLU A 65 -6.16 2.49 20.03
CA GLU A 65 -6.64 2.57 21.41
C GLU A 65 -6.39 3.99 21.96
N GLY A 66 -7.46 4.68 22.36
CA GLY A 66 -7.38 6.06 22.86
C GLY A 66 -7.29 7.16 21.80
N TYR A 67 -7.24 6.82 20.50
CA TYR A 67 -7.25 7.83 19.44
C TYR A 67 -8.63 8.47 19.29
N GLN A 68 -8.76 9.73 19.71
CA GLN A 68 -9.96 10.55 19.49
C GLN A 68 -9.65 11.64 18.48
N PRO A 69 -9.98 11.44 17.19
CA PRO A 69 -9.80 12.49 16.19
C PRO A 69 -10.84 13.60 16.39
N GLU A 70 -10.38 14.85 16.45
CA GLU A 70 -11.27 16.02 16.53
C GLU A 70 -12.15 16.17 15.27
N LYS A 71 -11.67 15.64 14.12
CA LYS A 71 -12.47 15.43 12.91
C LYS A 71 -12.45 13.95 12.54
N ALA A 72 -13.61 13.30 12.67
CA ALA A 72 -13.77 11.92 12.23
C ALA A 72 -13.39 11.80 10.73
N PRO A 73 -12.40 10.98 10.35
CA PRO A 73 -12.07 10.76 8.95
C PRO A 73 -13.29 10.15 8.26
N ALA A 74 -13.61 10.67 7.07
CA ALA A 74 -14.85 10.37 6.34
C ALA A 74 -15.09 8.85 6.28
N ARG A 75 -16.14 8.39 6.98
CA ARG A 75 -16.57 7.00 6.99
C ARG A 75 -17.16 6.70 5.61
N SER A 76 -16.39 6.11 4.71
CA SER A 76 -16.94 5.59 3.44
C SER A 76 -17.97 4.51 3.81
N LYS A 77 -19.24 4.78 3.48
CA LYS A 77 -20.31 3.78 3.51
C LYS A 77 -19.97 2.57 2.67
#